data_AF-B0DMN7-F1
#
_entry.id   AF-B0DMN7-F1
#
_cell.length_a   1.000
_cell.length_b   1.000
_cell.length_c   1.000
_cell.angle_alpha   90.00
_cell.angle_beta   90.00
_cell.angle_gamma   90.00
#
_symmetry.space_group_name_H-M   'P 1'
#
loop_
_entity.id
_entity.type
_entity.pdbx_description
1 polymer ?
#
loop_
_entity_poly.entity_id
_entity_poly.type
_entity_poly.pdbx_seq_one_letter_code
_entity_poly.pdbx_strand_id
1 'polypeptide(L)'
;MPASILDLPTELILEIIHSNNSTDATVTIACLGMTCRRLRNICQVLVLERQLPVLRALVRRRRLFIYKNSGSIAMKDEDLDDVKEIYASFHKIKYAPVTFTVQDNASVHGLIFHANTVGHININLDLLAEEENWYKPLASLIRVSSEKNMAGLTIRALPHSYFTPLPIPKTPSSPVKNYLSILSRLKDRFFAHKTRSPRPGGIGSTRQVGAPERERLPNFTGVCFSTPRGLKSFEIDSPLPFRGACLPETLQALNGGYLIKLSLLNTRLYMSDWSHILPLLSMPLLSEFNVGDSDIAFRDLSPFLLRHSSITHLDLSCSSPIGPIVPQKGFLPCLEVITGNPDYLSGLLSGRRHLFPHLRSVVVRHSPNPIHWQDKALDDLLRSLADRKGPGTIHLSIQFFQLRWISKAKLKSLSLDCVIESGFPISSQMYDSFFSWLPVKFPYVQELDLTWVVPPDPNMWTWRLDVLWDFCPELQSIIVREKTYQRPAKAVQ
;
A
#
# COMPACT_ATOMS: atom_id res chain seq x y z
N MET A 1 41.37 -24.40 19.32
CA MET A 1 41.32 -23.28 18.34
C MET A 1 39.87 -22.89 18.14
N PRO A 2 39.53 -21.59 18.06
CA PRO A 2 38.18 -21.17 17.69
C PRO A 2 37.82 -21.76 16.32
N ALA A 3 36.61 -22.31 16.19
CA ALA A 3 36.18 -23.03 14.99
C ALA A 3 35.76 -22.06 13.87
N SER A 4 35.42 -20.82 14.23
CA SER A 4 34.99 -19.77 13.30
C SER A 4 35.51 -18.40 13.74
N ILE A 5 35.67 -17.49 12.76
CA ILE A 5 35.91 -16.06 13.03
C ILE A 5 34.79 -15.44 13.88
N LEU A 6 33.61 -16.05 13.84
CA LEU A 6 32.45 -15.65 14.64
C LEU A 6 32.61 -15.98 16.13
N ASP A 7 33.58 -16.81 16.50
CA ASP A 7 33.87 -17.19 17.89
C ASP A 7 34.95 -16.30 18.52
N LEU A 8 35.63 -15.47 17.71
CA LEU A 8 36.68 -14.58 18.21
C LEU A 8 36.10 -13.49 19.13
N PRO A 9 36.82 -13.09 20.19
CA PRO A 9 36.52 -11.88 20.95
C PRO A 9 36.49 -10.64 20.03
N THR A 10 35.67 -9.65 20.40
CA THR A 10 35.50 -8.41 19.63
C THR A 10 36.82 -7.65 19.48
N GLU A 11 37.66 -7.74 20.50
CA GLU A 11 38.98 -7.12 20.59
C GLU A 11 39.94 -7.72 19.56
N LEU A 12 39.97 -9.05 19.44
CA LEU A 12 40.79 -9.75 18.43
C LEU A 12 40.31 -9.49 17.01
N ILE A 13 38.99 -9.39 16.82
CA ILE A 13 38.41 -8.99 15.54
C ILE A 13 38.86 -7.57 15.17
N LEU A 14 38.81 -6.64 16.12
CA LEU A 14 39.27 -5.26 15.92
C LEU A 14 40.77 -5.22 15.63
N GLU A 15 41.58 -6.01 16.34
CA GLU A 15 43.02 -6.09 16.12
C GLU A 15 43.35 -6.63 14.72
N ILE A 16 42.69 -7.69 14.27
CA ILE A 16 42.82 -8.22 12.90
C ILE A 16 42.43 -7.14 11.88
N ILE A 17 41.34 -6.42 12.14
CA ILE A 17 40.86 -5.33 11.31
C ILE A 17 41.89 -4.18 11.22
N HIS A 18 42.51 -3.78 12.34
CA HIS A 18 43.44 -2.66 12.41
C HIS A 18 44.88 -3.03 12.03
N SER A 19 45.26 -4.30 12.10
CA SER A 19 46.58 -4.81 11.70
C SER A 19 46.85 -4.63 10.20
N ASN A 20 45.80 -4.45 9.41
CA ASN A 20 45.87 -4.23 7.98
C ASN A 20 45.89 -2.71 7.74
N ASN A 21 47.06 -2.09 7.74
CA ASN A 21 47.23 -0.64 7.53
C ASN A 21 47.12 -0.22 6.05
N SER A 22 46.60 -1.07 5.17
CA SER A 22 46.44 -0.71 3.76
C SER A 22 45.20 0.16 3.56
N THR A 23 45.24 1.05 2.57
CA THR A 23 44.07 1.84 2.13
C THR A 23 42.90 0.94 1.69
N ASP A 24 43.19 -0.32 1.32
CA ASP A 24 42.22 -1.37 1.01
C ASP A 24 41.60 -2.04 2.24
N ALA A 25 42.22 -1.91 3.41
CA ALA A 25 41.70 -2.47 4.64
C ALA A 25 40.37 -1.83 4.99
N THR A 26 40.25 -0.50 4.94
CA THR A 26 39.00 0.23 5.20
C THR A 26 37.88 -0.23 4.26
N VAL A 27 38.22 -0.56 3.01
CA VAL A 27 37.28 -1.12 2.03
C VAL A 27 36.83 -2.51 2.44
N THR A 28 37.79 -3.36 2.79
CA THR A 28 37.58 -4.74 3.23
C THR A 28 36.74 -4.80 4.52
N ILE A 29 37.02 -3.91 5.48
CA ILE A 29 36.32 -3.76 6.76
C ILE A 29 34.87 -3.34 6.52
N ALA A 30 34.63 -2.40 5.62
CA ALA A 30 33.28 -2.00 5.25
C ALA A 30 32.50 -3.15 4.60
N CYS A 31 33.14 -3.89 3.69
CA CYS A 31 32.55 -5.08 3.05
C CYS A 31 32.25 -6.20 4.08
N LEU A 32 33.13 -6.42 5.06
CA LEU A 32 32.94 -7.37 6.16
C LEU A 32 31.80 -6.95 7.09
N GLY A 33 31.73 -5.65 7.43
CA GLY A 33 30.64 -5.08 8.22
C GLY A 33 29.27 -5.18 7.54
N MET A 34 29.24 -5.13 6.20
CA MET A 34 28.00 -5.33 5.42
C MET A 34 27.57 -6.80 5.33
N THR A 35 28.47 -7.76 5.49
CA THR A 35 28.18 -9.20 5.29
C THR A 35 27.97 -9.99 6.58
N CYS A 36 28.56 -9.56 7.71
CA CYS A 36 28.47 -10.26 8.99
C CYS A 36 27.75 -9.42 10.06
N ARG A 37 26.68 -9.95 10.66
CA ARG A 37 25.88 -9.25 11.69
C ARG A 37 26.68 -8.87 12.95
N ARG A 38 27.68 -9.69 13.35
CA ARG A 38 28.53 -9.39 14.51
C ARG A 38 29.54 -8.30 14.20
N LEU A 39 30.20 -8.39 13.05
CA LEU A 39 31.12 -7.35 12.55
C LEU A 39 30.41 -6.05 12.24
N ARG A 40 29.13 -6.12 11.85
CA ARG A 40 28.30 -4.95 11.59
C ARG A 40 28.29 -3.98 12.77
N ASN A 41 28.07 -4.46 14.00
CA ASN A 41 28.01 -3.59 15.17
C ASN A 41 29.36 -2.92 15.47
N ILE A 42 30.45 -3.60 15.12
CA ILE A 42 31.81 -3.14 15.34
C ILE A 42 32.21 -2.11 14.27
N CYS A 43 31.95 -2.43 13.01
CA CYS A 43 32.33 -1.63 11.85
C CYS A 43 31.30 -0.55 11.49
N GLN A 44 30.22 -0.41 12.26
CA GLN A 44 29.08 0.43 11.87
C GLN A 44 29.49 1.89 11.65
N VAL A 45 30.26 2.44 12.59
CA VAL A 45 30.75 3.82 12.51
C VAL A 45 31.61 4.00 11.26
N LEU A 46 32.58 3.11 11.03
CA LEU A 46 33.47 3.17 9.86
C LEU A 46 32.72 3.06 8.52
N VAL A 47 31.72 2.16 8.44
CA VAL A 47 30.86 2.02 7.24
C VAL A 47 30.12 3.32 6.98
N LEU A 48 29.54 3.91 8.03
CA LEU A 48 28.77 5.15 7.92
C LEU A 48 29.65 6.37 7.62
N GLU A 49 30.84 6.47 8.20
CA GLU A 49 31.81 7.53 7.88
C GLU A 49 32.17 7.51 6.39
N ARG A 50 32.30 6.31 5.82
CA ARG A 50 32.57 6.14 4.39
C ARG A 50 31.35 6.45 3.51
N GLN A 51 30.14 6.17 3.99
CA GLN A 51 28.90 6.45 3.26
C GLN A 51 28.49 7.92 3.36
N LEU A 52 28.91 8.63 4.41
CA LEU A 52 28.48 10.00 4.69
C LEU A 52 28.78 10.99 3.54
N PRO A 53 29.97 11.01 2.91
CA PRO A 53 30.22 11.87 1.75
C PRO A 53 29.27 11.59 0.58
N VAL A 54 28.89 10.31 0.37
CA VAL A 54 27.98 9.89 -0.69
C VAL A 54 26.57 10.37 -0.37
N LEU A 55 26.11 10.18 0.87
CA LEU A 55 24.81 10.67 1.33
C LEU A 55 24.70 12.19 1.19
N ARG A 56 25.73 12.96 1.59
CA ARG A 56 25.77 14.41 1.37
C ARG A 56 25.71 14.77 -0.10
N ALA A 57 26.45 14.08 -0.96
CA ALA A 57 26.40 14.30 -2.40
C ALA A 57 25.00 14.01 -2.98
N LEU A 58 24.31 12.98 -2.50
CA LEU A 58 22.93 12.67 -2.89
C LEU A 58 21.93 13.74 -2.42
N VAL A 59 22.10 14.29 -1.21
CA VAL A 59 21.28 15.41 -0.71
C VAL A 59 21.51 16.67 -1.52
N ARG A 60 22.77 17.06 -1.77
CA ARG A 60 23.12 18.21 -2.63
C ARG A 60 22.51 18.12 -4.02
N ARG A 61 22.53 16.92 -4.61
CA ARG A 61 21.96 16.62 -5.94
C ARG A 61 20.43 16.45 -5.92
N ARG A 62 19.77 16.63 -4.77
CA ARG A 62 18.32 16.45 -4.59
C ARG A 62 17.83 15.05 -4.99
N ARG A 63 18.67 14.04 -4.78
CA ARG A 63 18.35 12.62 -5.01
C ARG A 63 17.99 11.90 -3.72
N LEU A 64 18.40 12.43 -2.57
CA LEU A 64 18.04 11.95 -1.25
C LEU A 64 17.44 13.10 -0.44
N PHE A 65 16.32 12.85 0.22
CA PHE A 65 15.68 13.78 1.14
C PHE A 65 15.40 13.05 2.44
N ILE A 66 15.88 13.61 3.55
CA ILE A 66 15.72 13.03 4.89
C ILE A 66 14.93 14.02 5.74
N TYR A 67 13.91 13.54 6.44
CA TYR A 67 13.05 14.35 7.30
C TYR A 67 13.14 13.78 8.72
N LYS A 68 13.74 14.52 9.66
CA LYS A 68 13.83 14.12 11.09
C LYS A 68 12.44 14.15 11.75
N ASN A 69 11.67 15.21 11.50
CA ASN A 69 10.34 15.42 12.09
C ASN A 69 9.22 15.28 11.04
N SER A 70 7.96 15.31 11.48
CA SER A 70 6.78 15.33 10.61
C SER A 70 6.64 16.60 9.75
N GLY A 71 7.53 17.58 9.94
CA GLY A 71 7.58 18.80 9.15
C GLY A 71 8.08 18.58 7.72
N SER A 72 7.82 19.57 6.87
CA SER A 72 8.14 19.55 5.43
C SER A 72 9.60 19.92 5.10
N ILE A 73 10.44 20.18 6.10
CA ILE A 73 11.81 20.63 5.87
C ILE A 73 12.73 19.40 5.80
N ALA A 74 13.26 19.16 4.60
CA ALA A 74 14.30 18.17 4.40
C ALA A 74 15.63 18.68 4.98
N MET A 75 16.41 17.77 5.56
CA MET A 75 17.78 18.03 5.95
C MET A 75 18.61 18.49 4.74
N LYS A 76 19.42 19.51 4.97
CA LYS A 76 20.48 19.93 4.04
C LYS A 76 21.70 19.04 4.20
N ASP A 77 22.69 19.21 3.34
CA ASP A 77 23.92 18.41 3.43
C ASP A 77 24.80 18.80 4.61
N GLU A 78 24.71 20.05 5.09
CA GLU A 78 25.37 20.50 6.32
C GLU A 78 24.70 19.90 7.57
N ASP A 79 23.43 19.52 7.48
CA ASP A 79 22.72 18.81 8.56
C ASP A 79 23.11 17.32 8.64
N LEU A 80 24.04 16.85 7.80
CA LEU A 80 24.58 15.48 7.78
C LEU A 80 26.06 15.51 8.13
N ASP A 81 26.43 16.29 9.15
CA ASP A 81 27.82 16.54 9.48
C ASP A 81 28.48 15.42 10.31
N ASP A 82 27.67 14.66 11.05
CA ASP A 82 28.15 13.58 11.92
C ASP A 82 27.42 12.25 11.61
N VAL A 83 28.15 11.15 11.65
CA VAL A 83 27.63 9.78 11.58
C VAL A 83 26.58 9.52 12.66
N LYS A 84 26.67 10.15 13.84
CA LYS A 84 25.64 10.06 14.89
C LYS A 84 24.26 10.47 14.39
N GLU A 85 24.17 11.37 13.41
CA GLU A 85 22.90 11.81 12.85
C GLU A 85 22.22 10.73 12.02
N ILE A 86 22.98 9.76 11.49
CA ILE A 86 22.44 8.61 10.74
C ILE A 86 21.71 7.63 11.67
N TYR A 87 22.14 7.52 12.92
CA TYR A 87 21.46 6.70 13.93
C TYR A 87 20.17 7.32 14.44
N ALA A 88 19.81 8.52 14.00
CA ALA A 88 18.60 9.17 14.46
C ALA A 88 17.33 8.40 14.06
N SER A 89 16.23 8.82 14.67
CA SER A 89 14.90 8.49 14.20
C SER A 89 14.53 9.45 13.07
N PHE A 90 14.10 8.90 11.95
CA PHE A 90 13.62 9.68 10.81
C PHE A 90 12.11 9.51 10.66
N HIS A 91 11.41 10.61 10.43
CA HIS A 91 10.02 10.56 10.02
C HIS A 91 9.91 9.99 8.60
N LYS A 92 10.74 10.47 7.67
CA LYS A 92 10.67 10.07 6.26
C LYS A 92 12.03 10.08 5.57
N ILE A 93 12.27 9.10 4.70
CA ILE A 93 13.40 9.06 3.76
C ILE A 93 12.83 8.96 2.35
N LYS A 94 13.20 9.87 1.45
CA LYS A 94 12.85 9.81 0.03
C LYS A 94 14.11 9.68 -0.81
N TYR A 95 14.16 8.65 -1.65
CA TYR A 95 15.25 8.39 -2.58
C TYR A 95 14.74 8.43 -4.02
N ALA A 96 15.36 9.23 -4.87
CA ALA A 96 15.02 9.42 -6.27
C ALA A 96 16.27 9.22 -7.15
N PRO A 97 16.69 7.96 -7.38
CA PRO A 97 17.82 7.65 -8.26
C PRO A 97 17.55 8.08 -9.70
N VAL A 98 18.56 8.66 -10.34
CA VAL A 98 18.61 8.81 -11.81
C VAL A 98 19.18 7.55 -12.43
N THR A 99 20.25 7.01 -11.82
CA THR A 99 20.89 5.73 -12.13
C THR A 99 21.18 5.01 -10.83
N PHE A 100 21.18 3.67 -10.84
CA PHE A 100 21.56 2.91 -9.65
C PHE A 100 23.08 2.67 -9.64
N THR A 101 23.84 3.63 -9.14
CA THR A 101 25.24 3.34 -8.82
C THR A 101 25.31 2.42 -7.60
N VAL A 102 26.25 1.47 -7.62
CA VAL A 102 26.46 0.54 -6.49
C VAL A 102 26.73 1.30 -5.19
N GLN A 103 27.46 2.41 -5.27
CA GLN A 103 27.83 3.24 -4.13
C GLN A 103 26.63 4.02 -3.55
N ASP A 104 25.79 4.61 -4.40
CA ASP A 104 24.58 5.32 -3.94
C ASP A 104 23.62 4.34 -3.26
N ASN A 105 23.37 3.19 -3.89
CA ASN A 105 22.48 2.17 -3.35
C ASN A 105 22.98 1.60 -2.01
N ALA A 106 24.27 1.28 -1.92
CA ALA A 106 24.86 0.80 -0.68
C ALA A 106 24.75 1.84 0.46
N SER A 107 24.94 3.13 0.13
CA SER A 107 24.85 4.22 1.09
C SER A 107 23.42 4.44 1.59
N VAL A 108 22.42 4.46 0.69
CA VAL A 108 21.00 4.58 1.06
C VAL A 108 20.52 3.34 1.82
N HIS A 109 20.92 2.15 1.39
CA HIS A 109 20.67 0.92 2.13
C HIS A 109 21.23 1.00 3.55
N GLY A 110 22.49 1.44 3.70
CA GLY A 110 23.14 1.64 5.01
C GLY A 110 22.37 2.64 5.87
N LEU A 111 22.03 3.81 5.34
CA LEU A 111 21.21 4.82 6.02
C LEU A 111 19.90 4.24 6.53
N ILE A 112 19.12 3.59 5.65
CA ILE A 112 17.86 2.95 6.05
C ILE A 112 18.18 1.96 7.15
N PHE A 113 19.03 0.97 6.90
CA PHE A 113 19.36 -0.12 7.79
C PHE A 113 19.81 0.30 9.19
N HIS A 114 20.55 1.42 9.30
CA HIS A 114 21.16 1.89 10.54
C HIS A 114 20.32 2.93 11.30
N ALA A 115 19.36 3.58 10.65
CA ALA A 115 18.40 4.44 11.32
C ALA A 115 17.67 3.70 12.47
N ASN A 116 17.54 4.33 13.64
CA ASN A 116 16.85 3.72 14.78
C ASN A 116 15.40 3.39 14.43
N THR A 117 14.70 4.35 13.83
CA THR A 117 13.33 4.19 13.32
C THR A 117 13.19 4.98 12.03
N VAL A 118 12.37 4.47 11.10
CA VAL A 118 11.98 5.21 9.89
C VAL A 118 10.46 5.13 9.78
N GLY A 119 9.77 6.27 9.84
CA GLY A 119 8.31 6.30 9.71
C GLY A 119 7.85 5.91 8.31
N HIS A 120 8.48 6.47 7.27
CA HIS A 120 8.12 6.22 5.88
C HIS A 120 9.34 6.25 4.94
N ILE A 121 9.43 5.29 4.02
CA ILE A 121 10.47 5.20 2.99
C ILE A 121 9.80 5.36 1.63
N ASN A 122 10.25 6.29 0.81
CA ASN A 122 9.74 6.50 -0.55
C ASN A 122 10.88 6.35 -1.56
N ILE A 123 10.72 5.43 -2.51
CA ILE A 123 11.67 5.17 -3.58
C ILE A 123 10.99 5.55 -4.90
N ASN A 124 11.56 6.53 -5.60
CA ASN A 124 11.01 7.05 -6.86
C ASN A 124 11.95 6.78 -8.04
N LEU A 125 11.48 6.02 -9.04
CA LEU A 125 12.30 5.42 -10.10
C LEU A 125 12.02 6.02 -11.50
N ASP A 126 11.60 7.28 -11.57
CA ASP A 126 11.05 7.93 -12.77
C ASP A 126 11.88 7.81 -14.07
N LEU A 127 13.20 7.58 -14.00
CA LEU A 127 14.11 7.59 -15.15
C LEU A 127 14.87 6.27 -15.39
N LEU A 128 14.56 5.19 -14.65
CA LEU A 128 15.43 4.01 -14.55
C LEU A 128 15.10 2.86 -15.53
N ALA A 129 14.13 3.03 -16.41
CA ALA A 129 13.62 1.92 -17.23
C ALA A 129 14.65 1.37 -18.26
N GLU A 130 15.75 2.08 -18.51
CA GLU A 130 16.74 1.71 -19.52
C GLU A 130 17.96 0.95 -18.98
N GLU A 131 18.20 0.91 -17.65
CA GLU A 131 19.38 0.23 -17.10
C GLU A 131 19.15 -1.28 -16.91
N GLU A 132 20.01 -2.12 -17.48
CA GLU A 132 19.88 -3.59 -17.49
C GLU A 132 19.93 -4.25 -16.08
N ASN A 133 20.21 -3.50 -15.01
CA ASN A 133 20.46 -4.04 -13.66
C ASN A 133 19.73 -3.33 -12.50
N TRP A 134 18.74 -2.46 -12.76
CA TRP A 134 18.02 -1.72 -11.70
C TRP A 134 17.34 -2.61 -10.65
N TYR A 135 17.03 -3.85 -10.99
CA TYR A 135 16.24 -4.75 -10.14
C TYR A 135 17.00 -5.30 -8.93
N LYS A 136 18.34 -5.44 -8.98
CA LYS A 136 19.11 -5.91 -7.79
C LYS A 136 19.19 -4.83 -6.71
N PRO A 137 19.55 -3.56 -7.04
CA PRO A 137 19.47 -2.45 -6.10
C PRO A 137 18.08 -2.30 -5.48
N LEU A 138 17.02 -2.30 -6.31
CA LEU A 138 15.66 -2.16 -5.81
C LEU A 138 15.27 -3.32 -4.88
N ALA A 139 15.57 -4.57 -5.26
CA ALA A 139 15.31 -5.74 -4.40
C ALA A 139 15.99 -5.60 -3.03
N SER A 140 17.24 -5.15 -3.01
CA SER A 140 17.99 -4.88 -1.77
C SER A 140 17.33 -3.78 -0.93
N LEU A 141 16.84 -2.70 -1.55
CA LEU A 141 16.13 -1.62 -0.86
C LEU A 141 14.76 -2.07 -0.32
N ILE A 142 14.02 -2.89 -1.06
CA ILE A 142 12.74 -3.48 -0.61
C ILE A 142 12.99 -4.32 0.63
N ARG A 143 13.97 -5.22 0.56
CA ARG A 143 14.33 -6.09 1.67
C ARG A 143 14.67 -5.30 2.93
N VAL A 144 15.63 -4.38 2.85
CA VAL A 144 16.08 -3.61 4.03
C VAL A 144 14.98 -2.73 4.60
N SER A 145 14.10 -2.19 3.74
CA SER A 145 12.94 -1.42 4.16
C SER A 145 11.93 -2.30 4.89
N SER A 146 11.70 -3.53 4.41
CA SER A 146 10.76 -4.48 5.03
C SER A 146 11.21 -4.98 6.40
N GLU A 147 12.52 -4.96 6.65
CA GLU A 147 13.11 -5.30 7.94
C GLU A 147 12.94 -4.16 8.97
N LYS A 148 12.50 -2.97 8.56
CA LYS A 148 12.21 -1.85 9.46
C LYS A 148 10.86 -1.99 10.12
N ASN A 149 10.91 -1.91 11.44
CA ASN A 149 9.76 -2.08 12.31
C ASN A 149 8.70 -0.99 12.04
N MET A 150 7.53 -1.40 11.55
CA MET A 150 6.35 -0.56 11.34
C MET A 150 6.54 0.61 10.36
N ALA A 151 7.55 0.55 9.49
CA ALA A 151 7.74 1.56 8.47
C ALA A 151 6.64 1.47 7.38
N GLY A 152 6.27 2.60 6.81
CA GLY A 152 5.61 2.66 5.50
C GLY A 152 6.63 2.58 4.38
N LEU A 153 6.33 1.87 3.29
CA LEU A 153 7.15 1.84 2.08
C LEU A 153 6.29 2.26 0.88
N THR A 154 6.78 3.22 0.09
CA THR A 154 6.21 3.59 -1.20
C THR A 154 7.25 3.39 -2.29
N ILE A 155 6.90 2.70 -3.36
CA ILE A 155 7.73 2.57 -4.56
C ILE A 155 6.93 3.12 -5.74
N ARG A 156 7.46 4.16 -6.37
CA ARG A 156 6.87 4.80 -7.55
C ARG A 156 7.81 4.64 -8.73
N ALA A 157 7.26 4.34 -9.89
CA ALA A 157 7.99 4.45 -11.14
C ALA A 157 7.04 4.77 -12.28
N LEU A 158 7.42 5.71 -13.14
CA LEU A 158 6.67 5.98 -14.35
C LEU A 158 6.72 4.77 -15.30
N PRO A 159 5.56 4.25 -15.73
CA PRO A 159 5.52 3.14 -16.66
C PRO A 159 6.03 3.63 -18.03
N HIS A 160 7.20 3.15 -18.44
CA HIS A 160 7.67 3.32 -19.82
C HIS A 160 6.82 2.44 -20.75
N SER A 161 6.54 2.91 -21.96
CA SER A 161 5.53 2.36 -22.87
C SER A 161 5.86 0.98 -23.48
N TYR A 162 7.00 0.37 -23.14
CA TYR A 162 7.46 -0.88 -23.75
C TYR A 162 7.95 -1.86 -22.69
N PHE A 163 7.04 -2.45 -21.92
CA PHE A 163 7.41 -3.53 -21.01
C PHE A 163 7.05 -4.90 -21.58
N THR A 164 8.05 -5.77 -21.71
CA THR A 164 7.85 -7.19 -22.03
C THR A 164 7.05 -7.86 -20.90
N PRO A 165 6.09 -8.75 -21.17
CA PRO A 165 5.44 -9.56 -20.14
C PRO A 165 6.44 -10.26 -19.23
N LEU A 166 6.06 -10.57 -17.99
CA LEU A 166 6.85 -11.49 -17.18
C LEU A 166 7.09 -12.76 -18.01
N PRO A 167 8.31 -13.33 -18.03
CA PRO A 167 8.53 -14.61 -18.65
C PRO A 167 7.73 -15.64 -17.84
N ILE A 168 6.45 -15.81 -18.20
CA ILE A 168 5.60 -16.88 -17.71
C ILE A 168 6.32 -18.13 -18.21
N PRO A 169 6.81 -19.00 -17.30
CA PRO A 169 7.36 -20.25 -17.75
C PRO A 169 6.25 -20.94 -18.55
N LYS A 170 6.45 -21.08 -19.87
CA LYS A 170 5.54 -21.82 -20.76
C LYS A 170 5.22 -23.09 -20.02
N THR A 171 3.94 -23.30 -19.70
CA THR A 171 3.44 -24.45 -18.96
C THR A 171 4.20 -25.69 -19.40
N PRO A 172 5.17 -26.18 -18.60
CA PRO A 172 5.67 -27.51 -18.82
C PRO A 172 4.49 -28.41 -18.47
N SER A 173 4.31 -29.50 -19.19
CA SER A 173 3.44 -30.62 -18.80
C SER A 173 3.84 -31.28 -17.46
N SER A 174 4.63 -30.58 -16.63
CA SER A 174 5.14 -30.96 -15.31
C SER A 174 5.15 -29.71 -14.40
N PRO A 175 4.67 -29.83 -13.15
CA PRO A 175 4.27 -28.69 -12.33
C PRO A 175 5.47 -27.89 -11.81
N VAL A 176 5.42 -26.55 -11.98
CA VAL A 176 5.72 -25.48 -11.00
C VAL A 176 6.94 -25.64 -10.06
N LYS A 177 7.94 -26.49 -10.34
CA LYS A 177 8.99 -26.83 -9.36
C LYS A 177 9.98 -25.71 -9.06
N ASN A 178 10.28 -24.81 -10.00
CA ASN A 178 11.34 -23.80 -9.81
C ASN A 178 10.89 -22.56 -9.04
N TYR A 179 9.65 -22.09 -9.22
CA TYR A 179 9.09 -21.04 -8.36
C TYR A 179 8.66 -21.62 -7.02
N LEU A 180 8.10 -22.85 -7.00
CA LEU A 180 7.75 -23.51 -5.75
C LEU A 180 8.96 -23.87 -4.89
N SER A 181 10.19 -23.97 -5.41
CA SER A 181 11.36 -24.22 -4.56
C SER A 181 11.83 -22.94 -3.82
N ILE A 182 11.68 -21.78 -4.45
CA ILE A 182 11.87 -20.47 -3.78
C ILE A 182 10.73 -20.25 -2.79
N LEU A 183 9.49 -20.53 -3.21
CA LEU A 183 8.32 -20.40 -2.37
C LEU A 183 8.22 -21.48 -1.29
N SER A 184 8.79 -22.68 -1.45
CA SER A 184 8.81 -23.71 -0.40
C SER A 184 9.75 -23.28 0.72
N ARG A 185 10.91 -22.69 0.38
CA ARG A 185 11.80 -22.06 1.36
C ARG A 185 11.13 -20.90 2.11
N LEU A 186 10.27 -20.13 1.44
CA LEU A 186 9.47 -19.08 2.09
C LEU A 186 8.33 -19.69 2.93
N LYS A 187 7.62 -20.67 2.39
CA LYS A 187 6.49 -21.35 3.05
C LYS A 187 6.94 -22.02 4.36
N ASP A 188 8.10 -22.67 4.35
CA ASP A 188 8.70 -23.29 5.52
C ASP A 188 9.18 -22.26 6.57
N ARG A 189 9.44 -21.01 6.17
CA ARG A 189 9.80 -19.92 7.10
C ARG A 189 8.59 -19.22 7.70
N PHE A 190 7.51 -19.04 6.94
CA PHE A 190 6.35 -18.23 7.36
C PHE A 190 5.19 -19.06 7.93
N PHE A 191 4.99 -20.30 7.48
CA PHE A 191 3.87 -21.14 7.92
C PHE A 191 4.28 -22.27 8.89
N ALA A 192 5.53 -22.30 9.34
CA ALA A 192 6.01 -23.23 10.35
C ALA A 192 5.60 -22.85 11.79
N HIS A 193 4.40 -22.29 11.98
CA HIS A 193 3.73 -22.40 13.27
C HIS A 193 3.13 -23.80 13.35
N LYS A 194 3.94 -24.78 13.76
CA LYS A 194 3.42 -26.07 14.21
C LYS A 194 2.48 -25.81 15.38
N THR A 195 1.18 -25.78 15.11
CA THR A 195 0.17 -26.08 16.10
C THR A 195 0.50 -27.47 16.64
N ARG A 196 1.06 -27.49 17.84
CA ARG A 196 1.40 -28.72 18.55
C ARG A 196 0.09 -29.40 18.90
N SER A 197 -0.40 -30.25 17.99
CA SER A 197 -1.47 -31.20 18.29
C SER A 197 -1.06 -31.98 19.55
N PRO A 198 -1.90 -32.03 20.60
CA PRO A 198 -1.64 -32.88 21.75
C PRO A 198 -1.92 -34.31 21.29
N ARG A 199 -0.85 -35.07 20.99
CA ARG A 199 -0.99 -36.51 20.78
C ARG A 199 -1.06 -37.21 22.15
N PRO A 200 -2.08 -38.04 22.40
CA PRO A 200 -2.18 -38.84 23.62
C PRO A 200 -1.08 -39.89 23.67
N GLY A 201 -0.65 -40.24 24.89
CA GLY A 201 0.45 -41.15 25.16
C GLY A 201 0.27 -42.54 24.57
N GLY A 202 1.40 -43.09 24.12
CA GLY A 202 1.56 -44.50 23.77
C GLY A 202 2.97 -44.92 24.15
N ILE A 203 3.08 -45.66 25.26
CA ILE A 203 4.29 -46.31 25.74
C ILE A 203 4.52 -47.54 24.86
N GLY A 204 5.67 -47.61 24.18
CA GLY A 204 6.07 -48.76 23.37
C GLY A 204 7.56 -48.69 23.06
N SER A 205 8.34 -49.41 23.85
CA SER A 205 9.79 -49.58 23.73
C SER A 205 10.11 -50.63 22.68
N THR A 206 10.81 -50.26 21.61
CA THR A 206 11.61 -51.20 20.80
C THR A 206 12.85 -50.50 20.25
N ARG A 207 14.01 -51.10 20.59
CA ARG A 207 15.34 -50.78 20.08
C ARG A 207 15.38 -50.93 18.55
N GLN A 208 15.87 -49.91 17.84
CA GLN A 208 16.46 -50.10 16.52
C GLN A 208 17.78 -49.34 16.39
N VAL A 209 18.69 -50.05 15.75
CA VAL A 209 20.12 -49.82 15.53
C VAL A 209 20.32 -48.99 14.26
N GLY A 210 21.29 -48.07 14.30
CA GLY A 210 22.07 -47.61 13.14
C GLY A 210 21.36 -46.76 12.10
N ALA A 211 21.30 -45.44 12.32
CA ALA A 211 21.10 -44.44 11.27
C ALA A 211 22.20 -43.38 11.34
N PRO A 212 22.72 -42.88 10.21
CA PRO A 212 23.86 -41.96 10.18
C PRO A 212 23.49 -40.62 10.78
N GLU A 213 24.48 -39.99 11.44
CA GLU A 213 24.38 -38.68 12.08
C GLU A 213 23.71 -37.65 11.16
N ARG A 214 22.45 -37.33 11.43
CA ARG A 214 21.86 -36.08 11.01
C ARG A 214 22.41 -35.00 11.92
N GLU A 215 23.19 -34.09 11.34
CA GLU A 215 23.58 -32.81 11.94
C GLU A 215 22.41 -32.22 12.72
N ARG A 216 22.57 -32.18 14.04
CA ARG A 216 21.63 -31.49 14.93
C ARG A 216 21.82 -30.00 14.69
N LEU A 217 20.89 -29.41 13.92
CA LEU A 217 20.67 -27.97 13.91
C LEU A 217 20.56 -27.47 15.37
N PRO A 218 21.29 -26.40 15.74
CA PRO A 218 21.29 -25.92 17.11
C PRO A 218 19.88 -25.46 17.51
N ASN A 219 19.43 -25.95 18.66
CA ASN A 219 18.20 -25.55 19.33
C ASN A 219 18.26 -24.05 19.67
N PHE A 220 17.68 -23.21 18.80
CA PHE A 220 17.36 -21.81 19.09
C PHE A 220 16.12 -21.73 20.01
N THR A 221 16.22 -22.24 21.25
CA THR A 221 15.16 -22.14 22.27
C THR A 221 15.36 -20.93 23.20
N GLY A 222 15.76 -19.80 22.62
CA GLY A 222 15.92 -18.51 23.30
C GLY A 222 15.46 -17.34 22.45
N VAL A 223 14.51 -17.56 21.52
CA VAL A 223 13.95 -16.51 20.69
C VAL A 223 12.98 -15.72 21.55
N CYS A 224 13.45 -14.59 22.10
CA CYS A 224 12.58 -13.48 22.51
C CYS A 224 11.43 -13.39 21.52
N PHE A 225 10.20 -13.23 22.00
CA PHE A 225 9.07 -12.76 21.21
C PHE A 225 9.46 -11.39 20.66
N SER A 226 10.24 -11.41 19.57
CA SER A 226 10.82 -10.23 18.97
C SER A 226 9.64 -9.40 18.52
N THR A 227 9.61 -8.15 18.97
CA THR A 227 8.68 -7.12 18.51
C THR A 227 8.33 -7.36 17.05
N PRO A 228 7.04 -7.30 16.68
CA PRO A 228 6.59 -7.28 15.30
C PRO A 228 7.63 -6.71 14.34
N ARG A 229 8.15 -7.51 13.40
CA ARG A 229 9.03 -6.99 12.35
C ARG A 229 8.29 -7.07 11.04
N GLY A 230 8.20 -5.96 10.33
CA GLY A 230 7.53 -5.88 9.04
C GLY A 230 7.03 -4.47 8.76
N LEU A 231 6.67 -4.24 7.49
CA LEU A 231 6.04 -3.01 7.04
C LEU A 231 4.64 -2.88 7.64
N LYS A 232 4.27 -1.67 8.05
CA LYS A 232 2.89 -1.34 8.41
C LYS A 232 2.05 -1.05 7.16
N SER A 233 2.63 -0.37 6.19
CA SER A 233 1.99 -0.04 4.92
C SER A 233 2.94 -0.19 3.73
N PHE A 234 2.43 -0.67 2.61
CA PHE A 234 3.20 -0.81 1.37
C PHE A 234 2.37 -0.30 0.18
N GLU A 235 2.82 0.78 -0.44
CA GLU A 235 2.28 1.35 -1.67
C GLU A 235 3.22 1.03 -2.84
N ILE A 236 2.74 0.27 -3.80
CA ILE A 236 3.44 -0.10 -5.02
C ILE A 236 2.72 0.60 -6.17
N ASP A 237 3.33 1.64 -6.71
CA ASP A 237 2.85 2.45 -7.83
C ASP A 237 3.76 2.22 -9.05
N SER A 238 3.85 0.95 -9.48
CA SER A 238 4.74 0.46 -10.54
C SER A 238 4.63 -1.06 -10.79
N PRO A 239 4.89 -1.57 -12.02
CA PRO A 239 5.15 -3.00 -12.27
C PRO A 239 6.47 -3.52 -11.68
N LEU A 240 7.45 -2.64 -11.45
CA LEU A 240 8.86 -3.02 -11.24
C LEU A 240 9.07 -3.96 -10.04
N PRO A 241 8.41 -3.78 -8.88
CA PRO A 241 8.57 -4.69 -7.74
C PRO A 241 8.21 -6.15 -8.01
N PHE A 242 7.42 -6.44 -9.06
CA PHE A 242 7.00 -7.79 -9.40
C PHE A 242 7.88 -8.46 -10.47
N ARG A 243 9.02 -7.87 -10.83
CA ARG A 243 9.91 -8.36 -11.90
C ARG A 243 11.25 -8.88 -11.37
N GLY A 244 11.83 -9.81 -12.13
CA GLY A 244 13.23 -10.27 -11.96
C GLY A 244 13.55 -10.64 -10.50
N ALA A 245 14.69 -10.12 -10.00
CA ALA A 245 15.09 -10.37 -8.61
C ALA A 245 14.31 -9.55 -7.56
N CYS A 246 13.47 -8.59 -7.98
CA CYS A 246 12.60 -7.87 -7.03
C CYS A 246 11.45 -8.75 -6.54
N LEU A 247 10.89 -9.62 -7.39
CA LEU A 247 9.69 -10.38 -7.06
C LEU A 247 9.82 -11.18 -5.75
N PRO A 248 10.90 -11.95 -5.49
CA PRO A 248 11.04 -12.67 -4.23
C PRO A 248 11.08 -11.75 -3.00
N GLU A 249 11.80 -10.63 -3.07
CA GLU A 249 11.92 -9.67 -1.96
C GLU A 249 10.61 -8.91 -1.73
N THR A 250 9.88 -8.57 -2.81
CA THR A 250 8.55 -7.97 -2.74
C THR A 250 7.55 -8.93 -2.12
N LEU A 251 7.52 -10.20 -2.54
CA LEU A 251 6.64 -11.22 -1.94
C LEU A 251 6.99 -11.45 -0.47
N GLN A 252 8.28 -11.45 -0.12
CA GLN A 252 8.72 -11.56 1.26
C GLN A 252 8.26 -10.35 2.10
N ALA A 253 8.38 -9.13 1.57
CA ALA A 253 7.94 -7.91 2.23
C ALA A 253 6.42 -7.89 2.43
N LEU A 254 5.65 -8.27 1.41
CA LEU A 254 4.19 -8.36 1.48
C LEU A 254 3.73 -9.42 2.50
N ASN A 255 4.39 -10.58 2.52
CA ASN A 255 4.04 -11.68 3.43
C ASN A 255 4.66 -11.55 4.83
N GLY A 256 5.25 -10.40 5.18
CA GLY A 256 5.94 -10.15 6.46
C GLY A 256 5.05 -10.14 7.71
N GLY A 257 3.75 -10.39 7.59
CA GLY A 257 2.83 -10.61 8.71
C GLY A 257 2.21 -9.36 9.34
N TYR A 258 2.86 -8.19 9.26
CA TYR A 258 2.40 -6.95 9.91
C TYR A 258 1.79 -5.90 8.97
N LEU A 259 1.58 -6.26 7.71
CA LEU A 259 1.06 -5.33 6.72
C LEU A 259 -0.44 -5.06 6.97
N ILE A 260 -0.75 -3.81 7.34
CA ILE A 260 -2.11 -3.34 7.61
C ILE A 260 -2.71 -2.68 6.37
N LYS A 261 -1.88 -1.99 5.59
CA LYS A 261 -2.28 -1.26 4.38
C LYS A 261 -1.47 -1.70 3.17
N LEU A 262 -2.16 -2.09 2.10
CA LEU A 262 -1.57 -2.38 0.80
C LEU A 262 -2.22 -1.50 -0.26
N SER A 263 -1.42 -0.88 -1.11
CA SER A 263 -1.89 -0.13 -2.28
C SER A 263 -1.14 -0.60 -3.51
N LEU A 264 -1.88 -1.10 -4.51
CA LEU A 264 -1.38 -1.56 -5.79
C LEU A 264 -1.90 -0.58 -6.84
N LEU A 265 -1.06 0.37 -7.23
CA LEU A 265 -1.38 1.45 -8.15
C LEU A 265 -0.56 1.29 -9.43
N ASN A 266 -1.14 1.60 -10.58
CA ASN A 266 -0.44 1.72 -11.87
C ASN A 266 0.51 0.55 -12.17
N THR A 267 0.14 -0.63 -11.70
CA THR A 267 1.03 -1.79 -11.78
C THR A 267 1.15 -2.28 -13.22
N ARG A 268 0.11 -2.07 -14.04
CA ARG A 268 0.03 -2.47 -15.46
C ARG A 268 0.60 -3.87 -15.75
N LEU A 269 0.46 -4.78 -14.79
CA LEU A 269 0.78 -6.19 -14.98
C LEU A 269 -0.34 -6.84 -15.77
N TYR A 270 -0.02 -7.86 -16.56
CA TYR A 270 -1.04 -8.58 -17.32
C TYR A 270 -1.97 -9.34 -16.38
N MET A 271 -3.21 -9.58 -16.81
CA MET A 271 -4.17 -10.39 -16.04
C MET A 271 -3.60 -11.76 -15.63
N SER A 272 -2.83 -12.38 -16.53
CA SER A 272 -2.13 -13.65 -16.25
C SER A 272 -1.13 -13.53 -15.10
N ASP A 273 -0.42 -12.42 -14.99
CA ASP A 273 0.56 -12.19 -13.92
C ASP A 273 -0.17 -12.15 -12.57
N TRP A 274 -1.31 -11.46 -12.49
CA TRP A 274 -2.12 -11.38 -11.28
C TRP A 274 -2.70 -12.73 -10.85
N SER A 275 -3.10 -13.57 -11.81
CA SER A 275 -3.54 -14.94 -11.52
C SER A 275 -2.45 -15.79 -10.86
N HIS A 276 -1.17 -15.45 -11.07
CA HIS A 276 -0.02 -16.09 -10.43
C HIS A 276 0.42 -15.40 -9.14
N ILE A 277 0.35 -14.06 -9.06
CA ILE A 277 0.84 -13.29 -7.91
C ILE A 277 -0.15 -13.37 -6.74
N LEU A 278 -1.46 -13.10 -6.96
CA LEU A 278 -2.44 -12.98 -5.88
C LEU A 278 -2.55 -14.23 -5.00
N PRO A 279 -2.47 -15.48 -5.52
CA PRO A 279 -2.47 -16.68 -4.68
C PRO A 279 -1.27 -16.79 -3.73
N LEU A 280 -0.16 -16.11 -4.03
CA LEU A 280 1.08 -16.13 -3.22
C LEU A 280 1.06 -15.13 -2.07
N LEU A 281 0.05 -14.25 -2.04
CA LEU A 281 -0.07 -13.19 -1.07
C LEU A 281 -0.91 -13.63 0.13
N SER A 282 -0.34 -13.45 1.33
CA SER A 282 -0.94 -13.72 2.63
C SER A 282 -0.54 -12.62 3.63
N MET A 283 -1.49 -11.74 3.94
CA MET A 283 -1.31 -10.65 4.91
C MET A 283 -2.44 -10.71 5.94
N PRO A 284 -2.32 -11.51 7.01
CA PRO A 284 -3.43 -11.78 7.92
C PRO A 284 -3.98 -10.56 8.66
N LEU A 285 -3.21 -9.45 8.72
CA LEU A 285 -3.59 -8.20 9.37
C LEU A 285 -4.04 -7.11 8.40
N LEU A 286 -4.19 -7.42 7.10
CA LEU A 286 -4.57 -6.44 6.08
C LEU A 286 -5.98 -5.90 6.36
N SER A 287 -6.08 -4.60 6.65
CA SER A 287 -7.35 -3.90 6.90
C SER A 287 -7.69 -2.87 5.83
N GLU A 288 -6.68 -2.31 5.16
CA GLU A 288 -6.84 -1.32 4.10
C GLU A 288 -6.24 -1.86 2.79
N PHE A 289 -7.04 -1.95 1.74
CA PHE A 289 -6.59 -2.41 0.44
C PHE A 289 -7.04 -1.48 -0.67
N ASN A 290 -6.09 -0.98 -1.46
CA ASN A 290 -6.33 -0.10 -2.59
C ASN A 290 -5.78 -0.74 -3.87
N VAL A 291 -6.61 -0.79 -4.92
CA VAL A 291 -6.23 -1.23 -6.26
C VAL A 291 -6.64 -0.17 -7.28
N GLY A 292 -5.66 0.37 -8.00
CA GLY A 292 -5.86 1.43 -8.97
C GLY A 292 -5.00 1.25 -10.21
N ASP A 293 -5.56 1.49 -11.40
CA ASP A 293 -4.88 1.34 -12.69
C ASP A 293 -4.12 0.00 -12.81
N SER A 294 -4.79 -1.06 -12.36
CA SER A 294 -4.30 -2.43 -12.39
C SER A 294 -5.29 -3.30 -13.17
N ASP A 295 -4.79 -4.07 -14.13
CA ASP A 295 -5.60 -5.01 -14.93
C ASP A 295 -5.89 -6.31 -14.17
N ILE A 296 -6.48 -6.21 -12.98
CA ILE A 296 -6.84 -7.38 -12.15
C ILE A 296 -8.26 -7.83 -12.52
N ALA A 297 -8.39 -9.01 -13.10
CA ALA A 297 -9.69 -9.63 -13.29
C ALA A 297 -10.39 -9.89 -11.95
N PHE A 298 -11.69 -9.61 -11.87
CA PHE A 298 -12.44 -9.82 -10.62
C PHE A 298 -12.43 -11.30 -10.17
N ARG A 299 -12.34 -12.22 -11.14
CA ARG A 299 -12.17 -13.66 -10.90
C ARG A 299 -10.93 -13.98 -10.04
N ASP A 300 -9.84 -13.24 -10.22
CA ASP A 300 -8.58 -13.44 -9.47
C ASP A 300 -8.56 -12.60 -8.18
N LEU A 301 -9.15 -11.41 -8.22
CA LEU A 301 -9.29 -10.51 -7.06
C LEU A 301 -10.20 -11.08 -5.97
N SER A 302 -11.31 -11.71 -6.35
CA SER A 302 -12.32 -12.19 -5.41
C SER A 302 -11.78 -13.26 -4.43
N PRO A 303 -11.07 -14.32 -4.87
CA PRO A 303 -10.41 -15.25 -3.96
C PRO A 303 -9.36 -14.60 -3.05
N PHE A 304 -8.69 -13.54 -3.51
CA PHE A 304 -7.76 -12.78 -2.67
C PHE A 304 -8.51 -12.05 -1.55
N LEU A 305 -9.58 -11.31 -1.88
CA LEU A 305 -10.38 -10.58 -0.90
C LEU A 305 -11.04 -11.52 0.12
N LEU A 306 -11.53 -12.69 -0.31
CA LEU A 306 -12.12 -13.70 0.58
C LEU A 306 -11.15 -14.21 1.66
N ARG A 307 -9.85 -14.31 1.34
CA ARG A 307 -8.83 -14.71 2.33
C ARG A 307 -8.51 -13.62 3.35
N HIS A 308 -8.86 -12.37 3.06
CA HIS A 308 -8.54 -11.19 3.87
C HIS A 308 -9.81 -10.56 4.45
N SER A 309 -10.53 -11.36 5.26
CA SER A 309 -11.80 -10.96 5.88
C SER A 309 -11.70 -9.75 6.83
N SER A 310 -10.49 -9.39 7.27
CA SER A 310 -10.19 -8.23 8.12
C SER A 310 -10.23 -6.88 7.39
N ILE A 311 -10.38 -6.86 6.05
CA ILE A 311 -10.43 -5.62 5.29
C ILE A 311 -11.66 -4.81 5.71
N THR A 312 -11.41 -3.61 6.24
CA THR A 312 -12.41 -2.61 6.62
C THR A 312 -12.52 -1.50 5.57
N HIS A 313 -11.45 -1.23 4.82
CA HIS A 313 -11.42 -0.22 3.76
C HIS A 313 -10.94 -0.83 2.44
N LEU A 314 -11.79 -0.75 1.42
CA LEU A 314 -11.48 -1.22 0.07
C LEU A 314 -11.60 -0.07 -0.91
N ASP A 315 -10.54 0.25 -1.63
CA ASP A 315 -10.55 1.26 -2.70
C ASP A 315 -10.26 0.62 -4.06
N LEU A 316 -11.22 0.77 -4.98
CA LEU A 316 -11.20 0.29 -6.36
C LEU A 316 -11.41 1.45 -7.35
N SER A 317 -11.26 2.72 -6.93
CA SER A 317 -11.68 3.89 -7.73
C SER A 317 -11.03 3.99 -9.09
N CYS A 318 -9.75 3.61 -9.17
CA CYS A 318 -8.94 3.79 -10.36
C CYS A 318 -8.87 2.53 -11.21
N SER A 319 -9.65 1.49 -10.91
CA SER A 319 -9.67 0.23 -11.67
C SER A 319 -10.98 0.08 -12.42
N SER A 320 -10.98 -0.61 -13.57
CA SER A 320 -12.21 -0.98 -14.29
C SER A 320 -12.50 -2.46 -14.11
N PRO A 321 -13.76 -2.87 -13.92
CA PRO A 321 -14.06 -4.27 -13.71
C PRO A 321 -13.81 -5.09 -14.96
N ILE A 322 -12.92 -6.05 -14.84
CA ILE A 322 -12.62 -7.04 -15.87
C ILE A 322 -13.37 -8.33 -15.51
N GLY A 323 -14.41 -8.63 -16.30
CA GLY A 323 -15.27 -9.79 -16.12
C GLY A 323 -16.43 -9.56 -15.15
N PRO A 324 -17.29 -10.59 -14.96
CA PRO A 324 -18.48 -10.47 -14.12
C PRO A 324 -18.13 -10.36 -12.64
N ILE A 325 -18.78 -9.44 -11.93
CA ILE A 325 -18.64 -9.26 -10.49
C ILE A 325 -19.67 -10.13 -9.77
N VAL A 326 -19.22 -11.25 -9.21
CA VAL A 326 -20.07 -12.18 -8.46
C VAL A 326 -19.43 -12.46 -7.10
N PRO A 327 -19.68 -11.60 -6.08
CA PRO A 327 -19.12 -11.81 -4.75
C PRO A 327 -19.75 -13.06 -4.10
N GLN A 328 -18.93 -13.89 -3.46
CA GLN A 328 -19.38 -15.13 -2.80
C GLN A 328 -20.00 -14.84 -1.42
N LYS A 329 -20.64 -15.84 -0.79
CA LYS A 329 -21.15 -15.69 0.59
C LYS A 329 -19.99 -15.47 1.56
N GLY A 330 -20.13 -14.53 2.50
CA GLY A 330 -19.08 -14.20 3.47
C GLY A 330 -17.97 -13.31 2.90
N PHE A 331 -18.23 -12.62 1.79
CA PHE A 331 -17.27 -11.72 1.16
C PHE A 331 -17.11 -10.42 1.96
N LEU A 332 -15.92 -10.23 2.56
CA LEU A 332 -15.52 -9.05 3.35
C LEU A 332 -16.54 -8.66 4.44
N PRO A 333 -16.75 -9.52 5.46
CA PRO A 333 -17.77 -9.27 6.48
C PRO A 333 -17.51 -8.00 7.29
N CYS A 334 -16.24 -7.60 7.45
CA CYS A 334 -15.83 -6.42 8.22
C CYS A 334 -15.76 -5.13 7.40
N LEU A 335 -16.19 -5.13 6.13
CA LEU A 335 -16.05 -3.95 5.27
C LEU A 335 -16.91 -2.79 5.78
N GLU A 336 -16.27 -1.67 6.11
CA GLU A 336 -16.89 -0.44 6.61
C GLU A 336 -16.97 0.63 5.52
N VAL A 337 -15.91 0.76 4.72
CA VAL A 337 -15.76 1.78 3.69
C VAL A 337 -15.40 1.12 2.37
N ILE A 338 -16.18 1.41 1.33
CA ILE A 338 -15.84 1.01 -0.04
C ILE A 338 -15.77 2.24 -0.94
N THR A 339 -14.66 2.36 -1.65
CA THR A 339 -14.44 3.37 -2.67
C THR A 339 -14.35 2.66 -4.02
N GLY A 340 -14.97 3.19 -5.06
CA GLY A 340 -14.93 2.54 -6.37
C GLY A 340 -15.57 3.38 -7.46
N ASN A 341 -15.37 2.94 -8.70
CA ASN A 341 -16.17 3.45 -9.80
C ASN A 341 -17.60 2.86 -9.76
N PRO A 342 -18.58 3.48 -10.43
CA PRO A 342 -19.97 3.00 -10.44
C PRO A 342 -20.13 1.54 -10.88
N ASP A 343 -19.33 1.06 -11.84
CA ASP A 343 -19.43 -0.31 -12.36
C ASP A 343 -19.00 -1.36 -11.33
N TYR A 344 -17.88 -1.12 -10.63
CA TYR A 344 -17.44 -1.98 -9.53
C TYR A 344 -18.43 -1.97 -8.38
N LEU A 345 -18.86 -0.78 -7.97
CA LEU A 345 -19.75 -0.61 -6.82
C LEU A 345 -21.12 -1.22 -7.10
N SER A 346 -21.69 -1.01 -8.28
CA SER A 346 -22.97 -1.62 -8.68
C SER A 346 -22.87 -3.15 -8.71
N GLY A 347 -21.82 -3.71 -9.30
CA GLY A 347 -21.59 -5.15 -9.32
C GLY A 347 -21.45 -5.75 -7.91
N LEU A 348 -20.69 -5.11 -7.03
CA LEU A 348 -20.48 -5.59 -5.66
C LEU A 348 -21.71 -5.44 -4.77
N LEU A 349 -22.43 -4.32 -4.89
CA LEU A 349 -23.53 -3.97 -3.99
C LEU A 349 -24.90 -4.42 -4.50
N SER A 350 -25.01 -4.85 -5.76
CA SER A 350 -26.26 -5.37 -6.33
C SER A 350 -26.77 -6.63 -5.62
N GLY A 351 -28.02 -6.57 -5.16
CA GLY A 351 -28.82 -7.75 -4.81
C GLY A 351 -28.42 -8.57 -3.58
N ARG A 352 -27.39 -8.18 -2.80
CA ARG A 352 -26.90 -9.01 -1.67
C ARG A 352 -26.56 -8.20 -0.41
N ARG A 353 -27.60 -7.75 0.29
CA ARG A 353 -27.50 -6.94 1.52
C ARG A 353 -26.64 -7.57 2.61
N HIS A 354 -26.67 -8.90 2.73
CA HIS A 354 -25.99 -9.66 3.78
C HIS A 354 -24.47 -9.79 3.59
N LEU A 355 -23.91 -9.35 2.46
CA LEU A 355 -22.47 -9.47 2.22
C LEU A 355 -21.64 -8.47 3.03
N PHE A 356 -22.16 -7.26 3.21
CA PHE A 356 -21.44 -6.17 3.87
C PHE A 356 -22.29 -5.62 5.02
N PRO A 357 -22.38 -6.35 6.15
CA PRO A 357 -23.24 -5.98 7.28
C PRO A 357 -22.76 -4.72 8.02
N HIS A 358 -21.46 -4.39 7.93
CA HIS A 358 -20.85 -3.23 8.60
C HIS A 358 -20.61 -2.03 7.67
N LEU A 359 -21.11 -2.09 6.43
CA LEU A 359 -20.88 -1.03 5.46
C LEU A 359 -21.56 0.26 5.90
N ARG A 360 -20.76 1.29 6.18
CA ARG A 360 -21.21 2.61 6.63
C ARG A 360 -20.94 3.71 5.60
N SER A 361 -19.94 3.55 4.74
CA SER A 361 -19.57 4.57 3.76
C SER A 361 -19.32 3.98 2.38
N VAL A 362 -19.89 4.63 1.37
CA VAL A 362 -19.68 4.32 -0.05
C VAL A 362 -19.17 5.58 -0.71
N VAL A 363 -17.98 5.51 -1.31
CA VAL A 363 -17.36 6.64 -2.00
C VAL A 363 -17.30 6.31 -3.49
N VAL A 364 -18.11 7.00 -4.28
CA VAL A 364 -18.13 6.86 -5.73
C VAL A 364 -17.09 7.82 -6.30
N ARG A 365 -16.01 7.27 -6.84
CA ARG A 365 -14.96 8.04 -7.52
C ARG A 365 -14.92 7.73 -9.00
N HIS A 366 -14.69 8.76 -9.80
CA HIS A 366 -14.57 8.63 -11.25
C HIS A 366 -13.17 8.13 -11.62
N SER A 367 -13.09 7.10 -12.47
CA SER A 367 -11.82 6.72 -13.11
C SER A 367 -11.44 7.80 -14.12
N PRO A 368 -10.19 8.30 -14.18
CA PRO A 368 -9.79 9.43 -15.03
C PRO A 368 -10.07 9.25 -16.54
N ASN A 369 -10.45 8.04 -16.99
CA ASN A 369 -10.81 7.76 -18.36
C ASN A 369 -12.34 7.91 -18.60
N PRO A 370 -12.81 9.03 -19.19
CA PRO A 370 -14.24 9.38 -19.26
C PRO A 370 -15.06 8.57 -20.28
N ILE A 371 -14.46 7.61 -20.97
CA ILE A 371 -14.97 7.09 -22.25
C ILE A 371 -16.18 6.15 -22.08
N HIS A 372 -16.40 5.55 -20.90
CA HIS A 372 -17.41 4.48 -20.74
C HIS A 372 -18.24 4.58 -19.46
N TRP A 373 -18.78 5.76 -19.15
CA TRP A 373 -19.81 5.86 -18.11
C TRP A 373 -21.10 5.18 -18.59
N GLN A 374 -21.52 4.12 -17.89
CA GLN A 374 -22.87 3.61 -18.02
C GLN A 374 -23.74 4.27 -16.95
N ASP A 375 -24.54 5.27 -17.33
CA ASP A 375 -25.54 5.93 -16.44
C ASP A 375 -26.34 4.90 -15.62
N LYS A 376 -26.61 3.75 -16.25
CA LYS A 376 -27.27 2.60 -15.64
C LYS A 376 -26.57 2.06 -14.38
N ALA A 377 -25.24 1.98 -14.36
CA ALA A 377 -24.49 1.42 -13.23
C ALA A 377 -24.66 2.27 -11.97
N LEU A 378 -24.62 3.60 -12.11
CA LEU A 378 -24.86 4.49 -10.99
C LEU A 378 -26.31 4.43 -10.50
N ASP A 379 -27.29 4.40 -11.42
CA ASP A 379 -28.70 4.23 -11.05
C ASP A 379 -28.94 2.90 -10.31
N ASP A 380 -28.32 1.82 -10.76
CA ASP A 380 -28.39 0.50 -10.13
C ASP A 380 -27.70 0.50 -8.76
N LEU A 381 -26.57 1.22 -8.62
CA LEU A 381 -25.90 1.45 -7.34
C LEU A 381 -26.80 2.20 -6.36
N LEU A 382 -27.33 3.36 -6.76
CA LEU A 382 -28.20 4.19 -5.93
C LEU A 382 -29.45 3.43 -5.48
N ARG A 383 -30.07 2.66 -6.39
CA ARG A 383 -31.19 1.78 -6.06
C ARG A 383 -30.79 0.70 -5.05
N SER A 384 -29.64 0.07 -5.24
CA SER A 384 -29.10 -0.94 -4.33
C SER A 384 -28.82 -0.39 -2.94
N LEU A 385 -28.36 0.86 -2.83
CA LEU A 385 -28.15 1.57 -1.57
C LEU A 385 -29.48 1.94 -0.91
N ALA A 386 -30.45 2.46 -1.67
CA ALA A 386 -31.81 2.77 -1.19
C ALA A 386 -32.47 1.56 -0.52
N ASP A 387 -32.29 0.40 -1.14
CA ASP A 387 -32.92 -0.83 -0.72
C ASP A 387 -32.31 -1.38 0.58
N ARG A 388 -31.11 -0.93 0.99
CA ARG A 388 -30.46 -1.39 2.22
C ARG A 388 -31.18 -0.86 3.46
N LYS A 389 -32.14 -1.64 3.96
CA LYS A 389 -32.68 -1.48 5.32
C LYS A 389 -31.68 -2.01 6.33
N GLY A 390 -30.97 -1.11 7.01
CA GLY A 390 -30.02 -1.42 8.08
C GLY A 390 -30.18 -0.46 9.27
N PRO A 391 -29.65 -0.80 10.45
CA PRO A 391 -29.75 0.04 11.65
C PRO A 391 -28.95 1.35 11.58
N GLY A 392 -28.18 1.59 10.51
CA GLY A 392 -27.43 2.82 10.29
C GLY A 392 -27.64 3.38 8.88
N THR A 393 -27.61 4.70 8.78
CA THR A 393 -27.59 5.43 7.50
C THR A 393 -26.25 5.19 6.81
N ILE A 394 -26.27 4.86 5.52
CA ILE A 394 -25.06 4.76 4.72
C ILE A 394 -24.69 6.16 4.25
N HIS A 395 -23.48 6.58 4.58
CA HIS A 395 -22.87 7.80 4.06
C HIS A 395 -22.41 7.55 2.62
N LEU A 396 -22.96 8.31 1.68
CA LEU A 396 -22.61 8.25 0.26
C LEU A 396 -21.79 9.49 -0.08
N SER A 397 -20.50 9.33 -0.40
CA SER A 397 -19.73 10.41 -1.03
C SER A 397 -19.70 10.19 -2.54
N ILE A 398 -20.04 11.18 -3.34
CA ILE A 398 -19.88 11.09 -4.80
C ILE A 398 -18.95 12.18 -5.30
N GLN A 399 -17.85 11.77 -5.93
CA GLN A 399 -16.89 12.67 -6.56
C GLN A 399 -17.19 12.82 -8.05
N PHE A 400 -17.76 13.96 -8.46
CA PHE A 400 -18.15 14.23 -9.84
C PHE A 400 -17.02 14.84 -10.67
N PHE A 401 -16.83 14.31 -11.88
CA PHE A 401 -15.99 14.90 -12.93
C PHE A 401 -16.83 15.48 -14.08
N GLN A 402 -18.06 14.99 -14.29
CA GLN A 402 -19.02 15.56 -15.25
C GLN A 402 -20.45 15.38 -14.73
N LEU A 403 -21.27 16.43 -14.80
CA LEU A 403 -22.67 16.45 -14.30
C LEU A 403 -23.71 16.08 -15.38
N ARG A 404 -23.29 15.70 -16.59
CA ARG A 404 -24.22 15.52 -17.73
C ARG A 404 -25.30 14.44 -17.50
N TRP A 405 -25.03 13.46 -16.65
CA TRP A 405 -25.93 12.33 -16.40
C TRP A 405 -27.06 12.63 -15.41
N ILE A 406 -26.93 13.70 -14.62
CA ILE A 406 -27.91 14.11 -13.61
C ILE A 406 -29.32 14.32 -14.21
N SER A 407 -29.39 14.77 -15.46
CA SER A 407 -30.65 15.12 -16.13
C SER A 407 -31.58 13.95 -16.48
N LYS A 408 -31.12 12.68 -16.43
CA LYS A 408 -31.87 11.54 -16.98
C LYS A 408 -32.42 10.54 -15.95
N ALA A 409 -31.91 10.53 -14.72
CA ALA A 409 -32.24 9.49 -13.74
C ALA A 409 -33.67 9.67 -13.15
N LYS A 410 -34.57 8.70 -13.39
CA LYS A 410 -35.91 8.62 -12.75
C LYS A 410 -35.89 7.73 -11.50
N LEU A 411 -35.06 8.05 -10.52
CA LEU A 411 -35.04 7.36 -9.22
C LEU A 411 -36.10 7.91 -8.26
N LYS A 412 -36.67 7.02 -7.43
CA LYS A 412 -37.43 7.37 -6.22
C LYS A 412 -36.49 8.03 -5.19
N SER A 413 -37.04 8.82 -4.27
CA SER A 413 -36.28 9.50 -3.22
C SER A 413 -35.46 8.50 -2.39
N LEU A 414 -34.20 8.86 -2.11
CA LEU A 414 -33.24 8.06 -1.38
C LEU A 414 -33.08 8.62 0.04
N SER A 415 -33.18 7.74 1.05
CA SER A 415 -32.84 8.06 2.44
C SER A 415 -31.35 7.77 2.68
N LEU A 416 -30.48 8.53 2.02
CA LEU A 416 -29.03 8.43 2.16
C LEU A 416 -28.49 9.76 2.67
N ASP A 417 -27.60 9.68 3.64
CA ASP A 417 -26.76 10.82 3.98
C ASP A 417 -25.70 10.92 2.88
N CYS A 418 -25.64 12.06 2.19
CA CYS A 418 -24.98 12.16 0.89
C CYS A 418 -24.08 13.38 0.82
N VAL A 419 -22.78 13.14 0.89
CA VAL A 419 -21.78 14.17 0.59
C VAL A 419 -21.47 14.14 -0.90
N ILE A 420 -21.44 15.31 -1.51
CA ILE A 420 -21.19 15.45 -2.94
C ILE A 420 -19.97 16.32 -3.12
N GLU A 421 -18.90 15.76 -3.64
CA GLU A 421 -17.66 16.47 -3.95
C GLU A 421 -17.56 16.68 -5.47
N SER A 422 -17.17 17.86 -5.96
CA SER A 422 -17.02 18.07 -7.41
C SER A 422 -15.79 18.89 -7.76
N GLY A 423 -14.82 18.28 -8.45
CA GLY A 423 -13.47 18.82 -8.71
C GLY A 423 -13.32 19.83 -9.85
N PHE A 424 -14.38 20.21 -10.56
CA PHE A 424 -14.25 20.87 -11.87
C PHE A 424 -15.06 22.16 -11.98
N PRO A 425 -14.65 23.09 -12.87
CA PRO A 425 -15.49 24.22 -13.25
C PRO A 425 -16.79 23.72 -13.85
N ILE A 426 -17.91 24.05 -13.20
CA ILE A 426 -19.24 23.67 -13.65
C ILE A 426 -19.78 24.81 -14.51
N SER A 427 -20.29 24.51 -15.71
CA SER A 427 -21.01 25.53 -16.50
C SER A 427 -22.30 25.93 -15.80
N SER A 428 -22.78 27.16 -16.00
CA SER A 428 -24.04 27.63 -15.38
C SER A 428 -25.21 26.66 -15.59
N GLN A 429 -25.34 26.09 -16.80
CA GLN A 429 -26.37 25.09 -17.10
C GLN A 429 -26.23 23.79 -16.30
N MET A 430 -25.00 23.30 -16.12
CA MET A 430 -24.74 22.10 -15.31
C MET A 430 -25.01 22.38 -13.83
N TYR A 431 -24.78 23.60 -13.39
CA TYR A 431 -25.11 24.08 -12.05
C TYR A 431 -26.61 23.99 -11.80
N ASP A 432 -27.41 24.58 -12.68
CA ASP A 432 -28.88 24.57 -12.55
C ASP A 432 -29.45 23.15 -12.59
N SER A 433 -28.84 22.28 -13.40
CA SER A 433 -29.18 20.86 -13.45
C SER A 433 -28.86 20.14 -12.13
N PHE A 434 -27.72 20.45 -11.50
CA PHE A 434 -27.33 19.89 -10.22
C PHE A 434 -28.30 20.31 -9.10
N PHE A 435 -28.57 21.61 -8.97
CA PHE A 435 -29.41 22.15 -7.92
C PHE A 435 -30.89 21.77 -8.06
N SER A 436 -31.38 21.55 -9.29
CA SER A 436 -32.74 21.03 -9.51
C SER A 436 -32.86 19.53 -9.24
N TRP A 437 -31.78 18.77 -9.43
CA TRP A 437 -31.77 17.33 -9.22
C TRP A 437 -31.56 16.93 -7.76
N LEU A 438 -30.68 17.64 -7.05
CA LEU A 438 -30.25 17.27 -5.70
C LEU A 438 -31.45 17.07 -4.74
N PRO A 439 -32.41 18.00 -4.63
CA PRO A 439 -33.52 17.83 -3.69
C PRO A 439 -34.50 16.74 -4.12
N VAL A 440 -34.61 16.48 -5.42
CA VAL A 440 -35.49 15.43 -5.96
C VAL A 440 -34.93 14.04 -5.64
N LYS A 441 -33.61 13.87 -5.60
CA LYS A 441 -32.97 12.57 -5.36
C LYS A 441 -32.60 12.32 -3.92
N PHE A 442 -32.13 13.34 -3.23
CA PHE A 442 -31.62 13.24 -1.86
C PHE A 442 -32.37 14.21 -0.95
N PRO A 443 -33.71 14.05 -0.77
CA PRO A 443 -34.47 14.96 0.09
C PRO A 443 -34.05 14.90 1.56
N TYR A 444 -33.31 13.85 1.96
CA TYR A 444 -32.83 13.62 3.32
C TYR A 444 -31.32 13.87 3.50
N VAL A 445 -30.68 14.56 2.54
CA VAL A 445 -29.27 14.94 2.67
C VAL A 445 -29.07 15.81 3.92
N GLN A 446 -28.08 15.48 4.75
CA GLN A 446 -27.77 16.25 5.97
C GLN A 446 -26.56 17.16 5.80
N GLU A 447 -25.56 16.73 5.05
CA GLU A 447 -24.34 17.51 4.79
C GLU A 447 -24.03 17.53 3.29
N LEU A 448 -23.67 18.70 2.77
CA LEU A 448 -23.34 18.87 1.35
C LEU A 448 -21.98 19.55 1.18
N ASP A 449 -20.97 18.84 0.67
CA ASP A 449 -19.60 19.36 0.53
C ASP A 449 -19.23 19.85 -0.89
N LEU A 450 -19.57 21.09 -1.18
CA LEU A 450 -19.23 21.76 -2.43
C LEU A 450 -17.84 22.43 -2.41
N THR A 451 -16.89 21.96 -1.59
CA THR A 451 -15.54 22.54 -1.45
C THR A 451 -14.86 22.80 -2.79
N TRP A 452 -15.01 21.86 -3.71
CA TRP A 452 -14.33 21.86 -4.99
C TRP A 452 -15.12 22.53 -6.13
N VAL A 453 -16.37 22.93 -5.85
CA VAL A 453 -17.23 23.58 -6.84
C VAL A 453 -16.84 25.04 -6.99
N VAL A 454 -16.44 25.42 -8.20
CA VAL A 454 -16.18 26.82 -8.56
C VAL A 454 -17.36 27.33 -9.40
N PRO A 455 -18.23 28.21 -8.86
CA PRO A 455 -19.31 28.77 -9.66
C PRO A 455 -18.73 29.74 -10.70
N PRO A 456 -19.46 29.99 -11.80
CA PRO A 456 -19.08 31.03 -12.76
C PRO A 456 -19.16 32.45 -12.17
N ASP A 457 -20.05 32.69 -11.19
CA ASP A 457 -20.17 33.96 -10.46
C ASP A 457 -20.21 33.67 -8.93
N PRO A 458 -19.32 34.27 -8.12
CA PRO A 458 -19.34 34.13 -6.66
C PRO A 458 -20.68 34.50 -6.00
N ASN A 459 -21.45 35.43 -6.58
CA ASN A 459 -22.74 35.87 -6.04
C ASN A 459 -23.85 34.85 -6.24
N MET A 460 -23.67 33.86 -7.13
CA MET A 460 -24.66 32.80 -7.34
C MET A 460 -24.87 31.91 -6.11
N TRP A 461 -23.87 31.83 -5.22
CA TRP A 461 -23.96 30.98 -4.04
C TRP A 461 -25.12 31.35 -3.15
N THR A 462 -25.28 32.63 -2.80
CA THR A 462 -26.24 33.06 -1.78
C THR A 462 -27.66 32.61 -2.12
N TRP A 463 -28.17 32.98 -3.30
CA TRP A 463 -29.52 32.61 -3.71
C TRP A 463 -29.69 31.09 -3.93
N ARG A 464 -28.66 30.39 -4.43
CA ARG A 464 -28.75 28.93 -4.65
C ARG A 464 -28.71 28.14 -3.34
N LEU A 465 -27.99 28.62 -2.34
CA LEU A 465 -27.97 28.01 -1.00
C LEU A 465 -29.34 28.18 -0.33
N ASP A 466 -29.96 29.36 -0.42
CA ASP A 466 -31.32 29.59 0.09
C ASP A 466 -32.32 28.61 -0.51
N VAL A 467 -32.26 28.44 -1.84
CA VAL A 467 -33.06 27.44 -2.57
C VAL A 467 -32.81 26.02 -2.03
N LEU A 468 -31.56 25.61 -1.79
CA LEU A 468 -31.29 24.28 -1.23
C LEU A 468 -31.88 24.09 0.17
N TRP A 469 -31.81 25.10 1.04
CA TRP A 469 -32.37 25.04 2.38
C TRP A 469 -33.90 24.85 2.36
N ASP A 470 -34.57 25.46 1.39
CA ASP A 470 -36.01 25.32 1.20
C ASP A 470 -36.40 23.93 0.67
N PHE A 471 -35.61 23.37 -0.25
CA PHE A 471 -35.93 22.10 -0.89
C PHE A 471 -35.37 20.86 -0.18
N CYS A 472 -34.36 20.99 0.68
CA CYS A 472 -33.74 19.90 1.44
C CYS A 472 -33.99 20.10 2.94
N PRO A 473 -35.15 19.67 3.47
CA PRO A 473 -35.56 19.99 4.83
C PRO A 473 -34.74 19.30 5.91
N GLU A 474 -33.87 18.34 5.59
CA GLU A 474 -32.96 17.70 6.54
C GLU A 474 -31.52 18.23 6.47
N LEU A 475 -31.21 19.08 5.49
CA LEU A 475 -29.88 19.65 5.30
C LEU A 475 -29.53 20.50 6.53
N GLN A 476 -28.38 20.22 7.14
CA GLN A 476 -27.86 20.89 8.33
C GLN A 476 -26.67 21.76 7.99
N SER A 477 -25.77 21.29 7.12
CA SER A 477 -24.58 22.05 6.74
C SER A 477 -24.28 21.96 5.24
N ILE A 478 -23.78 23.06 4.68
CA ILE A 478 -23.25 23.13 3.32
C ILE A 478 -21.83 23.69 3.40
N ILE A 479 -20.84 22.94 2.91
CA ILE A 479 -19.45 23.38 2.84
C ILE A 479 -19.21 23.93 1.44
N VAL A 480 -18.67 25.14 1.33
CA VAL A 480 -18.28 25.76 0.06
C VAL A 480 -16.90 26.36 0.22
N ARG A 481 -15.93 25.82 -0.52
CA ARG A 481 -14.49 26.08 -0.33
C ARG A 481 -14.11 25.85 1.14
N GLU A 482 -13.62 26.88 1.82
CA GLU A 482 -13.20 26.82 3.23
C GLU A 482 -14.30 27.29 4.20
N LYS A 483 -15.51 27.59 3.69
CA LYS A 483 -16.62 28.11 4.50
C LYS A 483 -17.69 27.06 4.70
N THR A 484 -18.10 26.85 5.94
CA THR A 484 -19.25 26.03 6.30
C THR A 484 -20.45 26.93 6.60
N TYR A 485 -21.52 26.76 5.85
CA TYR A 485 -22.82 27.40 6.07
C TYR A 485 -23.69 26.44 6.87
N GLN A 486 -24.03 26.83 8.09
CA GLN A 486 -25.00 26.11 8.90
C GLN A 486 -26.41 26.54 8.50
N ARG A 487 -27.37 25.64 8.63
CA ARG A 487 -28.76 25.96 8.36
C ARG A 487 -29.20 27.15 9.21
N PRO A 488 -29.89 28.15 8.63
CA PRO A 488 -30.48 29.23 9.41
C PRO A 488 -31.41 28.67 10.48
N ALA A 489 -31.15 28.99 11.75
CA ALA A 489 -32.11 28.70 12.81
C ALA A 489 -33.41 29.42 12.46
N LYS A 490 -34.50 28.68 12.24
CA LYS A 490 -35.81 29.31 12.03
C LYS A 490 -36.07 30.19 13.23
N ALA A 491 -36.21 31.50 13.02
CA ALA A 491 -36.67 32.39 14.07
C ALA A 491 -37.99 31.82 14.57
N VAL A 492 -38.03 31.43 15.84
CA VAL A 492 -39.27 30.98 16.49
C VAL A 492 -40.18 32.21 16.50
N GLN A 493 -41.13 32.23 15.57
CA GLN A 493 -42.17 33.26 15.48
C GLN A 493 -43.31 32.94 16.44
#